data_AF-A0A1A3N7B0-F1
#
_entry.id   AF-A0A1A3N7B0-F1
#
_cell.length_a   1.000
_cell.length_b   1.000
_cell.length_c   1.000
_cell.angle_alpha   90.00
_cell.angle_beta   90.00
_cell.angle_gamma   90.00
#
_symmetry.space_group_name_H-M   'P 1'
#
loop_
_entity.id
_entity.type
_entity.pdbx_description
1 polymer ?
#
loop_
_entity_poly.entity_id
_entity_poly.type
_entity_poly.pdbx_seq_one_letter_code
_entity_poly.pdbx_strand_id
1 'polypeptide(L)'
;MIGAGPAGIAAVGRLLDQGIPQERLAWIDPAFGAGDLGAKWRSVSSNTIAGTFLEYLNGAKSFRFSEAPPLPLREVDPAETCALALVADPLLWITDHLRERVQTFQTTAIALFLENRRWRIETEGDPVIADNVILAVGAVPRKLNYPQLDEIPVEVALDPEKLAAEPLEGATVAVFGSSHSSMIALPHLLRHPVNKVINFYRSPLKYAVYLDDWILFDDTGLKGRAAEWARENIDGVYPDRLERYWVSSPEFEEKLAECDRVVYTVGFDRRELPTTPQWGPLEYNQQNGIIAPGLFGLGIAFPEYAEDPYGYGQHRVGLKKFMDYLNSVLPLWTVYRT
;
A
#
# COMPACT_ATOMS: atom_id res chain seq x y z
N MET A 1 -1.60 -18.04 5.92
CA MET A 1 -1.48 -16.67 5.35
C MET A 1 -2.59 -15.81 5.90
N ILE A 2 -2.29 -14.63 6.46
CA ILE A 2 -3.29 -13.67 6.97
C ILE A 2 -3.23 -12.37 6.16
N GLY A 3 -4.31 -12.06 5.46
CA GLY A 3 -4.45 -10.95 4.53
C GLY A 3 -4.42 -11.40 3.07
N ALA A 4 -5.34 -10.88 2.26
CA ALA A 4 -5.48 -11.13 0.81
C ALA A 4 -5.26 -9.87 -0.04
N GLY A 5 -4.45 -8.93 0.45
CA GLY A 5 -3.85 -7.90 -0.40
C GLY A 5 -2.75 -8.46 -1.31
N PRO A 6 -2.11 -7.63 -2.15
CA PRO A 6 -1.12 -8.11 -3.12
C PRO A 6 0.06 -8.89 -2.50
N ALA A 7 0.50 -8.56 -1.30
CA ALA A 7 1.51 -9.35 -0.59
C ALA A 7 1.00 -10.75 -0.22
N GLY A 8 -0.24 -10.86 0.28
CA GLY A 8 -0.85 -12.15 0.62
C GLY A 8 -1.12 -13.02 -0.61
N ILE A 9 -1.59 -12.41 -1.70
CA ILE A 9 -1.77 -13.08 -2.99
C ILE A 9 -0.44 -13.68 -3.46
N ALA A 10 0.65 -12.88 -3.44
CA ALA A 10 1.99 -13.35 -3.77
C ALA A 10 2.44 -14.51 -2.88
N ALA A 11 2.27 -14.40 -1.56
CA ALA A 11 2.64 -15.45 -0.62
C ALA A 11 1.95 -16.79 -0.94
N VAL A 12 0.63 -16.79 -1.15
CA VAL A 12 -0.11 -18.02 -1.47
C VAL A 12 0.34 -18.60 -2.81
N GLY A 13 0.45 -17.77 -3.85
CA GLY A 13 0.91 -18.22 -5.16
C GLY A 13 2.32 -18.84 -5.12
N ARG A 14 3.26 -18.22 -4.39
CA ARG A 14 4.63 -18.71 -4.29
C ARG A 14 4.77 -19.94 -3.39
N LEU A 15 3.97 -20.07 -2.34
CA LEU A 15 3.92 -21.29 -1.53
C LEU A 15 3.46 -22.49 -2.38
N LEU A 16 2.43 -22.31 -3.21
CA LEU A 16 1.98 -23.34 -4.16
C LEU A 16 3.06 -23.68 -5.20
N ASP A 17 3.75 -22.67 -5.74
CA ASP A 17 4.85 -22.87 -6.70
C ASP A 17 6.06 -23.62 -6.09
N GLN A 18 6.28 -23.49 -4.79
CA GLN A 18 7.29 -24.23 -4.03
C GLN A 18 6.85 -25.66 -3.68
N GLY A 19 5.66 -26.08 -4.13
CA GLY A 19 5.16 -27.43 -3.91
C GLY A 19 4.61 -27.68 -2.51
N ILE A 20 4.30 -26.63 -1.75
CA ILE A 20 3.54 -26.80 -0.50
C ILE A 20 2.15 -27.32 -0.88
N PRO A 21 1.71 -28.47 -0.33
CA PRO A 21 0.41 -29.04 -0.68
C PRO A 21 -0.74 -28.07 -0.39
N GLN A 22 -1.66 -27.95 -1.33
CA GLN A 22 -2.73 -26.95 -1.28
C GLN A 22 -3.67 -27.14 -0.09
N GLU A 23 -3.86 -28.39 0.35
CA GLU A 23 -4.61 -28.80 1.55
C GLU A 23 -3.91 -28.44 2.87
N ARG A 24 -2.63 -28.04 2.82
CA ARG A 24 -1.86 -27.55 3.96
C ARG A 24 -1.79 -26.03 4.04
N LEU A 25 -2.45 -25.33 3.10
CA LEU A 25 -2.48 -23.87 3.08
C LEU A 25 -3.84 -23.37 3.56
N ALA A 26 -3.79 -22.60 4.65
CA ALA A 26 -4.91 -21.80 5.14
C ALA A 26 -4.69 -20.33 4.79
N TRP A 27 -5.69 -19.70 4.18
CA TRP A 27 -5.70 -18.28 3.84
C TRP A 27 -6.86 -17.57 4.53
N ILE A 28 -6.54 -16.58 5.35
CA ILE A 28 -7.50 -15.83 6.17
C ILE A 28 -7.56 -14.40 5.64
N ASP A 29 -8.74 -13.91 5.27
CA ASP A 29 -8.99 -12.50 4.95
C ASP A 29 -10.47 -12.17 5.14
N PRO A 30 -10.85 -10.99 5.64
CA PRO A 30 -12.25 -10.65 5.88
C PRO A 30 -13.10 -10.52 4.61
N ALA A 31 -12.50 -10.21 3.46
CA ALA A 31 -13.25 -9.83 2.25
C ALA A 31 -12.78 -10.52 0.95
N PHE A 32 -11.52 -10.95 0.88
CA PHE A 32 -10.85 -11.43 -0.32
C PHE A 32 -10.94 -10.44 -1.51
N GLY A 33 -11.01 -9.14 -1.23
CA GLY A 33 -11.17 -8.08 -2.22
C GLY A 33 -9.88 -7.53 -2.81
N ALA A 34 -8.81 -8.33 -2.89
CA ALA A 34 -7.45 -7.89 -3.26
C ALA A 34 -6.88 -6.77 -2.35
N GLY A 35 -7.32 -6.74 -1.09
CA GLY A 35 -6.96 -5.73 -0.10
C GLY A 35 -7.42 -4.31 -0.47
N ASP A 36 -6.81 -3.30 0.15
CA ASP A 36 -7.22 -1.90 -0.07
C ASP A 36 -6.96 -1.43 -1.53
N LEU A 37 -6.07 -2.09 -2.29
CA LEU A 37 -5.89 -1.80 -3.72
C LEU A 37 -7.18 -2.06 -4.49
N GLY A 38 -7.81 -3.23 -4.26
CA GLY A 38 -9.07 -3.57 -4.89
C GLY A 38 -10.28 -2.85 -4.29
N ALA A 39 -10.26 -2.56 -2.99
CA ALA A 39 -11.41 -1.97 -2.29
C ALA A 39 -11.45 -0.44 -2.29
N LYS A 40 -10.30 0.25 -2.22
CA LYS A 40 -10.23 1.69 -1.94
C LYS A 40 -9.51 2.50 -3.00
N TRP A 41 -8.42 1.97 -3.55
CA TRP A 41 -7.48 2.76 -4.35
C TRP A 41 -7.69 2.67 -5.86
N ARG A 42 -8.80 2.08 -6.34
CA ARG A 42 -9.06 1.82 -7.76
C ARG A 42 -8.89 3.07 -8.65
N SER A 43 -9.43 4.22 -8.22
CA SER A 43 -9.43 5.47 -8.98
C SER A 43 -8.07 6.18 -9.00
N VAL A 44 -7.11 5.74 -8.18
CA VAL A 44 -5.82 6.41 -7.99
C VAL A 44 -4.89 6.11 -9.17
N SER A 45 -4.24 7.15 -9.70
CA SER A 45 -3.15 6.99 -10.66
C SER A 45 -1.92 6.39 -9.98
N SER A 46 -1.42 5.27 -10.50
CA SER A 46 -0.24 4.62 -9.98
C SER A 46 1.01 5.52 -10.10
N ASN A 47 1.97 5.28 -9.21
CA ASN A 47 3.36 5.74 -9.34
C ASN A 47 4.25 4.64 -9.97
N THR A 48 3.65 3.52 -10.37
CA THR A 48 4.33 2.33 -10.90
C THR A 48 3.87 2.11 -12.32
N ILE A 49 4.79 1.83 -13.23
CA ILE A 49 4.49 1.60 -14.65
C ILE A 49 3.79 0.25 -14.85
N ALA A 50 2.99 0.13 -15.92
CA ALA A 50 2.21 -1.05 -16.22
C ALA A 50 3.07 -2.31 -16.37
N GLY A 51 4.27 -2.19 -16.95
CA GLY A 51 5.23 -3.28 -17.10
C GLY A 51 5.60 -3.94 -15.77
N THR A 52 5.84 -3.14 -14.72
CA THR A 52 6.14 -3.64 -13.36
C THR A 52 4.95 -4.39 -12.75
N PHE A 53 3.71 -3.98 -13.05
CA PHE A 53 2.53 -4.74 -12.63
C PHE A 53 2.40 -6.06 -13.38
N LEU A 54 2.65 -6.06 -14.70
CA LEU A 54 2.64 -7.27 -15.52
C LEU A 54 3.72 -8.27 -15.07
N GLU A 55 4.91 -7.80 -14.68
CA GLU A 55 5.96 -8.64 -14.08
C GLU A 55 5.49 -9.31 -12.79
N TYR A 56 4.82 -8.56 -11.89
CA TYR A 56 4.24 -9.14 -10.68
C TYR A 56 3.18 -10.20 -11.00
N LEU A 57 2.26 -9.91 -11.93
CA LEU A 57 1.15 -10.80 -12.30
C LEU A 57 1.64 -12.08 -13.00
N ASN A 58 2.79 -12.03 -13.68
CA ASN A 58 3.46 -13.20 -14.24
C ASN A 58 4.48 -13.84 -13.27
N GLY A 59 4.68 -13.26 -12.09
CA GLY A 59 5.74 -13.64 -11.15
C GLY A 59 5.51 -14.96 -10.40
N ALA A 60 4.30 -15.52 -10.47
CA ALA A 60 3.97 -16.82 -9.90
C ALA A 60 3.20 -17.68 -10.91
N LYS A 61 3.62 -18.94 -11.11
CA LYS A 61 2.94 -19.87 -12.02
C LYS A 61 1.53 -20.19 -11.54
N SER A 62 1.36 -20.31 -10.22
CA SER A 62 0.08 -20.58 -9.58
C SER A 62 -0.95 -19.46 -9.75
N PHE A 63 -0.55 -18.26 -10.17
CA PHE A 63 -1.50 -17.22 -10.56
C PHE A 63 -2.25 -17.56 -11.84
N ARG A 64 -1.65 -18.35 -12.74
CA ARG A 64 -2.20 -18.66 -14.08
C ARG A 64 -2.62 -17.42 -14.85
N PHE A 65 -1.96 -16.29 -14.63
CA PHE A 65 -2.38 -15.01 -15.20
C PHE A 65 -2.46 -15.05 -16.73
N SER A 66 -1.65 -15.86 -17.41
CA SER A 66 -1.73 -16.10 -18.86
C SER A 66 -3.10 -16.60 -19.33
N GLU A 67 -3.83 -17.30 -18.46
CA GLU A 67 -5.15 -17.90 -18.71
C GLU A 67 -6.31 -16.98 -18.30
N ALA A 68 -6.00 -15.81 -17.71
CA ALA A 68 -6.99 -14.80 -17.40
C ALA A 68 -7.73 -14.35 -18.67
N PRO A 69 -9.02 -13.95 -18.56
CA PRO A 69 -9.73 -13.33 -19.66
C PRO A 69 -9.00 -12.07 -20.15
N PRO A 70 -9.34 -11.54 -21.34
CA PRO A 70 -8.83 -10.26 -21.78
C PRO A 70 -9.04 -9.19 -20.69
N LEU A 71 -7.94 -8.59 -20.23
CA LEU A 71 -7.92 -7.59 -19.17
C LEU A 71 -7.26 -6.31 -19.70
N PRO A 72 -7.87 -5.11 -19.51
CA PRO A 72 -7.39 -3.89 -20.13
C PRO A 72 -5.94 -3.50 -19.78
N LEU A 73 -5.42 -3.94 -18.62
CA LEU A 73 -4.02 -3.71 -18.24
C LEU A 73 -3.02 -4.21 -19.29
N ARG A 74 -3.35 -5.27 -20.06
CA ARG A 74 -2.47 -5.80 -21.11
C ARG A 74 -2.35 -4.88 -22.33
N GLU A 75 -3.27 -3.94 -22.48
CA GLU A 75 -3.32 -2.99 -23.59
C GLU A 75 -2.65 -1.65 -23.25
N VAL A 76 -2.32 -1.43 -21.97
CA VAL A 76 -1.58 -0.25 -21.52
C VAL A 76 -0.12 -0.38 -21.95
N ASP A 77 0.47 0.71 -22.45
CA ASP A 77 1.91 0.77 -22.72
C ASP A 77 2.69 0.39 -21.43
N PRO A 78 3.55 -0.65 -21.46
CA PRO A 78 4.33 -1.07 -20.31
C PRO A 78 5.16 0.04 -19.65
N ALA A 79 5.55 1.08 -20.40
CA ALA A 79 6.32 2.22 -19.91
C ALA A 79 5.46 3.30 -19.22
N GLU A 80 4.13 3.24 -19.32
CA GLU A 80 3.23 4.23 -18.74
C GLU A 80 2.68 3.82 -17.37
N THR A 81 2.35 4.82 -16.54
CA THR A 81 1.52 4.63 -15.34
C THR A 81 0.05 4.47 -15.71
N CYS A 82 -0.74 3.80 -14.88
CA CYS A 82 -2.16 3.58 -15.11
C CYS A 82 -3.01 3.78 -13.84
N ALA A 83 -4.34 3.81 -13.99
CA ALA A 83 -5.23 3.74 -12.84
C ALA A 83 -5.13 2.36 -12.17
N LEU A 84 -5.08 2.33 -10.84
CA LEU A 84 -4.97 1.07 -10.09
C LEU A 84 -6.16 0.13 -10.28
N ALA A 85 -7.31 0.63 -10.74
CA ALA A 85 -8.45 -0.18 -11.17
C ALA A 85 -8.05 -1.26 -12.17
N LEU A 86 -7.17 -0.92 -13.13
CA LEU A 86 -6.70 -1.87 -14.15
C LEU A 86 -5.86 -3.00 -13.55
N VAL A 87 -5.26 -2.78 -12.39
CA VAL A 87 -4.48 -3.77 -11.64
C VAL A 87 -5.33 -4.53 -10.63
N ALA A 88 -6.37 -3.89 -10.09
CA ALA A 88 -7.30 -4.49 -9.15
C ALA A 88 -8.03 -5.71 -9.76
N ASP A 89 -8.49 -5.59 -11.00
CA ASP A 89 -9.24 -6.66 -11.68
C ASP A 89 -8.42 -7.95 -11.87
N PRO A 90 -7.18 -7.93 -12.39
CA PRO A 90 -6.34 -9.12 -12.42
C PRO A 90 -6.06 -9.69 -11.03
N LEU A 91 -5.85 -8.86 -10.02
CA LEU A 91 -5.63 -9.33 -8.65
C LEU A 91 -6.85 -10.06 -8.08
N LEU A 92 -8.06 -9.54 -8.33
CA LEU A 92 -9.31 -10.18 -7.94
C LEU A 92 -9.47 -11.53 -8.64
N TRP A 93 -9.24 -11.58 -9.95
CA TRP A 93 -9.30 -12.82 -10.71
C TRP A 93 -8.31 -13.87 -10.19
N ILE A 94 -7.06 -13.48 -9.91
CA ILE A 94 -6.06 -14.37 -9.30
C ILE A 94 -6.50 -14.80 -7.90
N THR A 95 -7.05 -13.89 -7.11
CA THR A 95 -7.54 -14.18 -5.75
C THR A 95 -8.59 -15.28 -5.80
N ASP A 96 -9.62 -15.11 -6.64
CA ASP A 96 -10.68 -16.10 -6.80
C ASP A 96 -10.13 -17.45 -7.27
N HIS A 97 -9.22 -17.45 -8.25
CA HIS A 97 -8.59 -18.68 -8.71
C HIS A 97 -7.80 -19.40 -7.60
N LEU A 98 -7.06 -18.67 -6.76
CA LEU A 98 -6.30 -19.25 -5.65
C LEU A 98 -7.23 -19.77 -4.55
N ARG A 99 -8.37 -19.10 -4.29
CA ARG A 99 -9.36 -19.51 -3.30
C ARG A 99 -9.97 -20.88 -3.60
N GLU A 100 -10.07 -21.26 -4.87
CA GLU A 100 -10.52 -22.60 -5.29
C GLU A 100 -9.52 -23.71 -4.96
N ARG A 101 -8.25 -23.36 -4.72
CA ARG A 101 -7.15 -24.32 -4.54
C ARG A 101 -6.79 -24.56 -3.08
N VAL A 102 -6.87 -23.52 -2.24
CA VAL A 102 -6.43 -23.57 -0.84
C VAL A 102 -7.62 -23.47 0.12
N GLN A 103 -7.42 -23.85 1.37
CA GLN A 103 -8.46 -23.65 2.39
C GLN A 103 -8.56 -22.15 2.71
N THR A 104 -9.77 -21.60 2.63
CA THR A 104 -10.02 -20.18 2.87
C THR A 104 -10.92 -19.97 4.06
N PHE A 105 -10.64 -18.92 4.83
CA PHE A 105 -11.42 -18.52 6.00
C PHE A 105 -11.74 -17.05 5.86
N GLN A 106 -13.00 -16.74 5.55
CA GLN A 106 -13.47 -15.37 5.43
C GLN A 106 -13.77 -14.79 6.81
N THR A 107 -12.72 -14.35 7.50
CA THR A 107 -12.77 -13.88 8.89
C THR A 107 -11.54 -13.01 9.20
N THR A 108 -11.53 -12.41 10.38
CA THR A 108 -10.40 -11.64 10.93
C THR A 108 -9.64 -12.49 11.95
N ALA A 109 -8.31 -12.50 11.86
CA ALA A 109 -7.47 -13.06 12.92
C ALA A 109 -7.30 -12.02 14.04
N ILE A 110 -7.55 -12.45 15.28
CA ILE A 110 -7.62 -11.57 16.46
C ILE A 110 -6.40 -11.76 17.36
N ALA A 111 -5.94 -13.00 17.50
CA ALA A 111 -4.81 -13.33 18.36
C ALA A 111 -4.03 -14.54 17.84
N LEU A 112 -2.74 -14.61 18.17
CA LEU A 112 -1.84 -15.71 17.83
C LEU A 112 -1.18 -16.24 19.10
N PHE A 113 -1.21 -17.57 19.26
CA PHE A 113 -0.58 -18.29 20.36
C PHE A 113 0.33 -19.38 19.79
N LEU A 114 1.56 -19.48 20.26
CA LEU A 114 2.44 -20.60 19.96
C LEU A 114 2.32 -21.63 21.10
N GLU A 115 1.76 -22.79 20.79
CA GLU A 115 1.51 -23.87 21.74
C GLU A 115 1.84 -25.21 21.08
N ASN A 116 2.53 -26.10 21.80
CA ASN A 116 2.90 -27.42 21.27
C ASN A 116 3.60 -27.37 19.89
N ARG A 117 4.50 -26.37 19.72
CA ARG A 117 5.23 -26.09 18.47
C ARG A 117 4.32 -25.84 17.26
N ARG A 118 3.13 -25.27 17.48
CA ARG A 118 2.23 -24.84 16.40
C ARG A 118 1.55 -23.55 16.80
N TRP A 119 1.26 -22.73 15.79
CA TRP A 119 0.48 -21.53 15.94
C TRP A 119 -1.00 -21.88 15.99
N ARG A 120 -1.67 -21.42 17.04
CA ARG A 120 -3.13 -21.33 17.15
C ARG A 120 -3.53 -19.89 16.86
N ILE A 121 -4.27 -19.71 15.78
CA ILE A 121 -4.78 -18.42 15.31
C ILE A 121 -6.23 -18.34 15.76
N GLU A 122 -6.52 -17.43 16.70
CA GLU A 122 -7.87 -17.09 17.06
C GLU A 122 -8.47 -16.18 16.00
N THR A 123 -9.72 -16.46 15.64
CA THR A 123 -10.49 -15.67 14.68
C THR A 123 -11.83 -15.28 15.29
N GLU A 124 -12.64 -14.49 14.59
CA GLU A 124 -14.03 -14.24 15.00
C GLU A 124 -14.91 -15.51 14.90
N GLY A 125 -14.44 -16.54 14.18
CA GLY A 125 -15.08 -17.85 14.08
C GLY A 125 -14.20 -18.94 14.69
N ASP A 126 -14.10 -20.07 14.00
CA ASP A 126 -13.29 -21.20 14.47
C ASP A 126 -11.79 -20.87 14.44
N PRO A 127 -11.01 -21.36 15.42
CA PRO A 127 -9.57 -21.18 15.43
C PRO A 127 -8.91 -22.00 14.31
N VAL A 128 -7.83 -21.47 13.75
CA VAL A 128 -7.01 -22.13 12.74
C VAL A 128 -5.70 -22.57 13.37
N ILE A 129 -5.21 -23.77 13.06
CA ILE A 129 -3.91 -24.27 13.51
C ILE A 129 -2.95 -24.32 12.33
N ALA A 130 -1.72 -23.83 12.52
CA ALA A 130 -0.69 -23.85 11.49
C ALA A 130 0.71 -24.08 12.08
N ASP A 131 1.61 -24.69 11.31
CA ASP A 131 3.02 -24.78 11.70
C ASP A 131 3.72 -23.41 11.55
N ASN A 132 3.35 -22.66 10.51
CA ASN A 132 3.90 -21.34 10.19
C ASN A 132 2.78 -20.35 9.84
N VAL A 133 2.99 -19.07 10.14
CA VAL A 133 2.08 -17.96 9.87
C VAL A 133 2.83 -16.84 9.13
N ILE A 134 2.22 -16.32 8.06
CA ILE A 134 2.71 -15.12 7.35
C ILE A 134 1.63 -14.05 7.50
N LEU A 135 2.03 -12.87 7.98
CA LEU A 135 1.19 -11.69 8.16
C LEU A 135 1.37 -10.71 6.99
N ALA A 136 0.30 -10.40 6.28
CA ALA A 136 0.23 -9.32 5.30
C ALA A 136 -1.04 -8.48 5.49
N VAL A 137 -1.20 -7.96 6.72
CA VAL A 137 -2.43 -7.29 7.19
C VAL A 137 -2.70 -5.91 6.55
N GLY A 138 -1.73 -5.39 5.81
CA GLY A 138 -1.83 -4.08 5.17
C GLY A 138 -1.59 -2.90 6.12
N ALA A 139 -2.02 -1.73 5.69
CA ALA A 139 -1.78 -0.47 6.37
C ALA A 139 -3.05 0.39 6.38
N VAL A 140 -3.03 1.45 7.18
CA VAL A 140 -4.08 2.46 7.25
C VAL A 140 -3.46 3.85 7.06
N PRO A 141 -4.17 4.82 6.45
CA PRO A 141 -3.66 6.17 6.32
C PRO A 141 -3.28 6.76 7.68
N ARG A 142 -2.08 7.35 7.77
CA ARG A 142 -1.65 8.07 8.97
C ARG A 142 -2.42 9.38 9.07
N LYS A 143 -2.93 9.67 10.26
CA LYS A 143 -3.63 10.92 10.58
C LYS A 143 -2.77 11.81 11.46
N LEU A 144 -2.94 13.12 11.32
CA LEU A 144 -2.45 14.09 12.31
C LEU A 144 -3.63 14.48 13.22
N ASN A 145 -3.33 15.16 14.32
CA ASN A 145 -4.33 15.53 15.31
C ASN A 145 -4.64 17.03 15.24
N TYR A 146 -5.57 17.41 14.35
CA TYR A 146 -6.14 18.76 14.30
C TYR A 146 -7.66 18.66 14.46
N PRO A 147 -8.17 18.47 15.69
CA PRO A 147 -9.57 18.15 15.96
C PRO A 147 -10.55 19.27 15.61
N GLN A 148 -10.05 20.49 15.39
CA GLN A 148 -10.83 21.64 14.94
C GLN A 148 -11.12 21.63 13.43
N LEU A 149 -10.42 20.79 12.66
CA LEU A 149 -10.59 20.69 11.21
C LEU A 149 -11.42 19.46 10.88
N ASP A 150 -12.37 19.61 9.96
CA ASP A 150 -13.11 18.45 9.49
C ASP A 150 -12.30 17.68 8.44
N GLU A 151 -12.08 16.39 8.69
CA GLU A 151 -11.29 15.55 7.79
C GLU A 151 -12.06 15.20 6.51
N ILE A 152 -11.41 15.41 5.37
CA ILE A 152 -11.72 14.73 4.11
C ILE A 152 -10.82 13.49 4.05
N PRO A 153 -11.37 12.27 4.14
CA PRO A 153 -10.55 11.05 4.11
C PRO A 153 -9.68 11.02 2.85
N VAL A 154 -8.44 10.55 2.97
CA VAL A 154 -7.52 10.50 1.82
C VAL A 154 -8.07 9.64 0.67
N GLU A 155 -8.84 8.60 0.98
CA GLU A 155 -9.55 7.78 -0.03
C GLU A 155 -10.63 8.53 -0.80
N VAL A 156 -11.18 9.61 -0.23
CA VAL A 156 -12.10 10.53 -0.91
C VAL A 156 -11.29 11.55 -1.71
N ALA A 157 -10.27 12.18 -1.11
CA ALA A 157 -9.45 13.19 -1.79
C ALA A 157 -8.71 12.67 -3.05
N LEU A 158 -8.34 11.39 -3.07
CA LEU A 158 -7.67 10.76 -4.20
C LEU A 158 -8.63 10.20 -5.27
N ASP A 159 -9.94 10.25 -5.02
CA ASP A 159 -10.97 9.74 -5.92
C ASP A 159 -11.86 10.91 -6.41
N PRO A 160 -11.74 11.31 -7.69
CA PRO A 160 -12.49 12.45 -8.22
C PRO A 160 -14.01 12.32 -8.08
N GLU A 161 -14.56 11.11 -8.18
CA GLU A 161 -16.01 10.88 -8.10
C GLU A 161 -16.50 11.01 -6.66
N LYS A 162 -15.76 10.45 -5.70
CA LYS A 162 -16.10 10.60 -4.27
C LYS A 162 -15.93 12.04 -3.82
N LEU A 163 -14.85 12.70 -4.24
CA LEU A 163 -14.59 14.09 -3.87
C LEU A 163 -15.67 15.05 -4.40
N ALA A 164 -16.27 14.75 -5.56
CA ALA A 164 -17.36 15.54 -6.11
C ALA A 164 -18.64 15.54 -5.25
N ALA A 165 -18.80 14.57 -4.35
CA ALA A 165 -19.90 14.53 -3.39
C ALA A 165 -19.62 15.33 -2.11
N GLU A 166 -18.39 15.81 -1.90
CA GLU A 166 -18.04 16.59 -0.72
C GLU A 166 -18.51 18.05 -0.87
N PRO A 167 -19.06 18.67 0.20
CA PRO A 167 -19.47 20.07 0.19
C PRO A 167 -18.25 20.99 0.30
N LEU A 168 -17.61 21.27 -0.83
CA LEU A 168 -16.35 22.03 -0.91
C LEU A 168 -16.50 23.51 -1.29
N GLU A 169 -17.72 23.99 -1.54
CA GLU A 169 -17.96 25.36 -1.95
C GLU A 169 -17.53 26.35 -0.86
N GLY A 170 -16.59 27.25 -1.21
CA GLY A 170 -16.06 28.27 -0.29
C GLY A 170 -15.13 27.74 0.80
N ALA A 171 -14.87 26.43 0.87
CA ALA A 171 -14.01 25.86 1.90
C ALA A 171 -12.52 26.20 1.68
N THR A 172 -11.79 26.39 2.77
CA THR A 172 -10.31 26.43 2.77
C THR A 172 -9.78 25.08 3.24
N VAL A 173 -9.05 24.38 2.37
CA VAL A 173 -8.63 22.99 2.62
C VAL A 173 -7.14 22.89 2.90
N ALA A 174 -6.79 22.42 4.10
CA ALA A 174 -5.43 22.04 4.45
C ALA A 174 -5.06 20.70 3.81
N VAL A 175 -3.90 20.60 3.17
CA VAL A 175 -3.35 19.33 2.66
C VAL A 175 -1.97 19.12 3.24
N PHE A 176 -1.84 18.16 4.16
CA PHE A 176 -0.54 17.81 4.75
C PHE A 176 0.18 16.75 3.94
N GLY A 177 1.42 17.03 3.54
CA GLY A 177 2.28 16.13 2.77
C GLY A 177 2.81 16.76 1.49
N SER A 178 3.83 16.16 0.90
CA SER A 178 4.48 16.68 -0.32
C SER A 178 5.03 15.56 -1.20
N SER A 179 4.31 14.44 -1.27
CA SER A 179 4.68 13.27 -2.09
C SER A 179 3.50 12.87 -3.00
N HIS A 180 3.50 11.65 -3.53
CA HIS A 180 2.62 11.22 -4.63
C HIS A 180 1.14 11.48 -4.36
N SER A 181 0.61 11.05 -3.20
CA SER A 181 -0.79 11.29 -2.83
C SER A 181 -1.13 12.78 -2.74
N SER A 182 -0.23 13.62 -2.23
CA SER A 182 -0.44 15.07 -2.16
C SER A 182 -0.57 15.65 -3.57
N MET A 183 0.31 15.25 -4.49
CA MET A 183 0.31 15.73 -5.88
C MET A 183 -0.86 15.20 -6.72
N ILE A 184 -1.64 14.26 -6.19
CA ILE A 184 -2.93 13.85 -6.75
C ILE A 184 -4.09 14.62 -6.10
N ALA A 185 -4.09 14.73 -4.77
CA ALA A 185 -5.16 15.41 -4.02
C ALA A 185 -5.25 16.91 -4.36
N LEU A 186 -4.11 17.59 -4.53
CA LEU A 186 -4.08 19.03 -4.84
C LEU A 186 -4.82 19.37 -6.13
N PRO A 187 -4.50 18.80 -7.31
CA PRO A 187 -5.25 19.10 -8.53
C PRO A 187 -6.71 18.64 -8.47
N HIS A 188 -7.05 17.61 -7.70
CA HIS A 188 -8.45 17.23 -7.50
C HIS A 188 -9.21 18.34 -6.77
N LEU A 189 -8.74 18.78 -5.61
CA LEU A 189 -9.35 19.86 -4.82
C LEU A 189 -9.46 21.17 -5.62
N LEU A 190 -8.42 21.52 -6.38
CA LEU A 190 -8.38 22.74 -7.21
C LEU A 190 -9.38 22.73 -8.39
N ARG A 191 -10.01 21.60 -8.71
CA ARG A 191 -11.11 21.55 -9.69
C ARG A 191 -12.48 21.86 -9.09
N HIS A 192 -12.59 21.87 -7.76
CA HIS A 192 -13.83 22.20 -7.04
C HIS A 192 -13.90 23.69 -6.67
N PRO A 193 -15.08 24.23 -6.32
CA PRO A 193 -15.26 25.64 -5.94
C PRO A 193 -14.78 25.96 -4.52
N VAL A 194 -13.62 25.41 -4.10
CA VAL A 194 -12.95 25.79 -2.85
C VAL A 194 -12.55 27.27 -2.85
N ASN A 195 -12.52 27.91 -1.69
CA ASN A 195 -11.93 29.23 -1.57
C ASN A 195 -10.42 29.16 -1.82
N LYS A 196 -9.74 28.23 -1.12
CA LYS A 196 -8.29 28.07 -1.19
C LYS A 196 -7.88 26.64 -0.81
N VAL A 197 -6.77 26.17 -1.36
CA VAL A 197 -6.07 24.95 -0.91
C VAL A 197 -4.72 25.37 -0.33
N ILE A 198 -4.43 24.97 0.90
CA ILE A 198 -3.16 25.26 1.58
C ILE A 198 -2.38 23.96 1.78
N ASN A 199 -1.26 23.82 1.08
CA ASN A 199 -0.39 22.65 1.21
C ASN A 199 0.70 22.87 2.27
N PHE A 200 0.67 22.05 3.31
CA PHE A 200 1.69 22.05 4.36
C PHE A 200 2.73 20.95 4.12
N TYR A 201 4.01 21.34 4.03
CA TYR A 201 5.11 20.43 3.67
C TYR A 201 6.30 20.53 4.63
N ARG A 202 7.15 19.48 4.65
CA ARG A 202 8.36 19.41 5.51
C ARG A 202 9.66 19.61 4.76
N SER A 203 9.70 19.22 3.49
CA SER A 203 10.91 19.24 2.66
C SER A 203 10.55 19.54 1.20
N PRO A 204 11.52 19.96 0.39
CA PRO A 204 11.35 20.06 -1.06
C PRO A 204 10.85 18.75 -1.67
N LEU A 205 10.28 18.86 -2.87
CA LEU A 205 9.86 17.70 -3.64
C LEU A 205 11.06 16.84 -4.03
N LYS A 206 10.85 15.53 -4.08
CA LYS A 206 11.79 14.56 -4.63
C LYS A 206 11.17 13.94 -5.86
N TYR A 207 11.98 13.70 -6.89
CA TYR A 207 11.56 13.07 -8.13
C TYR A 207 12.33 11.78 -8.33
N ALA A 208 11.64 10.75 -8.80
CA ALA A 208 12.32 9.53 -9.17
C ALA A 208 13.20 9.77 -10.41
N VAL A 209 14.41 9.21 -10.42
CA VAL A 209 15.31 9.28 -11.57
C VAL A 209 15.53 7.85 -12.06
N TYR A 210 15.07 7.58 -13.28
CA TYR A 210 15.29 6.31 -13.95
C TYR A 210 16.73 6.27 -14.45
N LEU A 211 17.51 5.34 -13.92
CA LEU A 211 18.86 4.98 -14.35
C LEU A 211 18.78 3.60 -15.02
N ASP A 212 19.87 3.15 -15.65
CA ASP A 212 19.85 1.96 -16.52
C ASP A 212 19.20 0.73 -15.83
N ASP A 213 19.69 0.34 -14.65
CA ASP A 213 19.23 -0.88 -13.96
C ASP A 213 18.43 -0.63 -12.67
N TRP A 214 18.19 0.64 -12.29
CA TRP A 214 17.52 0.99 -11.03
C TRP A 214 16.96 2.41 -11.03
N ILE A 215 16.19 2.74 -9.99
CA ILE A 215 15.53 4.05 -9.85
C ILE A 215 16.02 4.75 -8.58
N LEU A 216 16.60 5.93 -8.71
CA LEU A 216 16.91 6.78 -7.56
C LEU A 216 15.60 7.35 -6.99
N PHE A 217 15.47 7.34 -5.66
CA PHE A 217 14.23 7.68 -4.96
C PHE A 217 13.02 6.85 -5.41
N ASP A 218 13.22 5.56 -5.69
CA ASP A 218 12.17 4.65 -6.19
C ASP A 218 10.89 4.64 -5.32
N ASP A 219 11.01 4.61 -3.99
CA ASP A 219 9.87 4.54 -3.07
C ASP A 219 9.40 5.91 -2.57
N THR A 220 10.20 6.96 -2.77
CA THR A 220 9.98 8.28 -2.13
C THR A 220 9.84 9.44 -3.11
N GLY A 221 10.28 9.27 -4.35
CA GLY A 221 10.22 10.26 -5.42
C GLY A 221 8.92 10.21 -6.21
N LEU A 222 8.48 11.38 -6.67
CA LEU A 222 7.33 11.54 -7.56
C LEU A 222 7.60 10.89 -8.92
N LYS A 223 6.57 10.28 -9.51
CA LYS A 223 6.59 9.58 -10.80
C LYS A 223 5.34 9.87 -11.62
N GLY A 224 5.44 9.64 -12.93
CA GLY A 224 4.33 9.76 -13.88
C GLY A 224 3.63 11.12 -13.80
N ARG A 225 2.30 11.10 -13.95
CA ARG A 225 1.46 12.32 -13.99
C ARG A 225 1.58 13.20 -12.74
N ALA A 226 1.80 12.60 -11.58
CA ALA A 226 1.98 13.37 -10.34
C ALA A 226 3.30 14.16 -10.34
N ALA A 227 4.37 13.60 -10.92
CA ALA A 227 5.62 14.31 -11.12
C ALA A 227 5.49 15.43 -12.15
N GLU A 228 4.83 15.17 -13.28
CA GLU A 228 4.58 16.17 -14.32
C GLU A 228 3.81 17.37 -13.75
N TRP A 229 2.68 17.10 -13.09
CA TRP A 229 1.87 18.14 -12.47
C TRP A 229 2.67 18.95 -11.44
N ALA A 230 3.47 18.28 -10.61
CA ALA A 230 4.27 18.96 -9.60
C ALA A 230 5.36 19.86 -10.21
N ARG A 231 6.02 19.43 -11.29
CA ARG A 231 7.02 20.27 -11.98
C ARG A 231 6.41 21.56 -12.52
N GLU A 232 5.21 21.47 -13.07
CA GLU A 232 4.51 22.62 -13.64
C GLU A 232 3.91 23.54 -12.57
N ASN A 233 3.29 22.97 -11.54
CA ASN A 233 2.40 23.69 -10.62
C ASN A 233 3.00 23.93 -9.23
N ILE A 234 4.12 23.28 -8.90
CA ILE A 234 4.76 23.33 -7.58
C ILE A 234 6.23 23.78 -7.67
N ASP A 235 6.96 23.35 -8.68
CA ASP A 235 8.30 23.90 -8.95
C ASP A 235 8.23 25.06 -9.96
N GLY A 236 7.15 25.12 -10.75
CA GLY A 236 6.82 26.20 -11.67
C GLY A 236 5.95 27.28 -11.03
N VAL A 237 4.75 27.49 -11.58
CA VAL A 237 3.84 28.56 -11.16
C VAL A 237 2.67 27.97 -10.39
N TYR A 238 2.40 28.50 -9.20
CA TYR A 238 1.30 28.00 -8.38
C TYR A 238 -0.05 28.36 -9.01
N PRO A 239 -1.00 27.43 -9.05
CA PRO A 239 -2.39 27.76 -9.33
C PRO A 239 -2.89 28.86 -8.39
N ASP A 240 -3.73 29.78 -8.88
CA ASP A 240 -4.15 30.98 -8.14
C ASP A 240 -4.72 30.71 -6.73
N ARG A 241 -5.36 29.55 -6.54
CA ARG A 241 -5.99 29.15 -5.26
C ARG A 241 -5.10 28.22 -4.41
N LEU A 242 -3.85 27.99 -4.81
CA LEU A 242 -2.91 27.13 -4.08
C LEU A 242 -1.86 27.98 -3.36
N GLU A 243 -1.79 27.82 -2.04
CA GLU A 243 -0.69 28.30 -1.23
C GLU A 243 0.09 27.13 -0.65
N ARG A 244 1.39 27.34 -0.38
CA ARG A 244 2.25 26.32 0.23
C ARG A 244 3.04 26.91 1.37
N TYR A 245 3.01 26.25 2.52
CA TYR A 245 3.75 26.68 3.70
C TYR A 245 4.58 25.53 4.27
N TRP A 246 5.82 25.87 4.63
CA TRP A 246 6.68 24.95 5.35
C TRP A 246 6.16 24.83 6.79
N VAL A 247 6.00 23.62 7.31
CA VAL A 247 5.41 23.40 8.65
C VAL A 247 6.22 24.00 9.81
N SER A 248 7.46 24.42 9.55
CA SER A 248 8.31 25.09 10.53
C SER A 248 8.42 26.60 10.29
N SER A 249 7.64 27.16 9.37
CA SER A 249 7.58 28.60 9.15
C SER A 249 6.72 29.29 10.22
N PRO A 250 7.00 30.57 10.57
CA PRO A 250 6.21 31.32 11.56
C PRO A 250 4.72 31.44 11.20
N GLU A 251 4.38 31.40 9.92
CA GLU A 251 3.02 31.54 9.39
C GLU A 251 2.19 30.26 9.52
N PHE A 252 2.80 29.13 9.91
CA PHE A 252 2.13 27.82 9.93
C PHE A 252 0.83 27.84 10.74
N GLU A 253 0.87 28.31 11.98
CA GLU A 253 -0.30 28.32 12.88
C GLU A 253 -1.39 29.28 12.39
N GLU A 254 -1.01 30.44 11.88
CA GLU A 254 -1.93 31.43 11.31
C GLU A 254 -2.67 30.84 10.10
N LYS A 255 -1.92 30.24 9.17
CA LYS A 255 -2.49 29.67 7.94
C LYS A 255 -3.30 28.42 8.20
N LEU A 256 -2.92 27.62 9.19
CA LEU A 256 -3.70 26.46 9.58
C LEU A 256 -5.03 26.88 10.20
N ALA A 257 -5.06 27.96 10.97
CA ALA A 257 -6.29 28.51 11.57
C ALA A 257 -7.27 29.07 10.53
N GLU A 258 -6.82 29.38 9.30
CA GLU A 258 -7.70 29.76 8.17
C GLU A 258 -8.44 28.56 7.56
N CYS A 259 -8.03 27.31 7.85
CA CYS A 259 -8.58 26.13 7.21
C CYS A 259 -9.86 25.63 7.89
N ASP A 260 -10.80 25.13 7.08
CA ASP A 260 -12.05 24.49 7.54
C ASP A 260 -11.96 22.96 7.45
N ARG A 261 -11.25 22.47 6.42
CA ARG A 261 -11.15 21.05 6.07
C ARG A 261 -9.69 20.61 6.04
N VAL A 262 -9.44 19.30 6.19
CA VAL A 262 -8.08 18.75 6.12
C VAL A 262 -8.00 17.41 5.38
N VAL A 263 -6.96 17.25 4.58
CA VAL A 263 -6.54 15.97 3.97
C VAL A 263 -5.16 15.59 4.48
N TYR A 264 -5.03 14.39 5.04
CA TYR A 264 -3.75 13.84 5.48
C TYR A 264 -3.14 12.93 4.41
N THR A 265 -2.04 13.37 3.80
CA THR A 265 -1.22 12.58 2.86
C THR A 265 0.18 12.34 3.40
N VAL A 266 0.27 12.01 4.69
CA VAL A 266 1.52 11.94 5.47
C VAL A 266 2.08 10.52 5.64
N GLY A 267 1.66 9.60 4.77
CA GLY A 267 2.07 8.20 4.79
C GLY A 267 1.03 7.29 5.40
N PHE A 268 1.44 6.06 5.68
CA PHE A 268 0.59 5.00 6.21
C PHE A 268 1.23 4.38 7.44
N ASP A 269 0.40 3.96 8.38
CA ASP A 269 0.79 3.17 9.53
C ASP A 269 0.38 1.72 9.31
N ARG A 270 1.19 0.80 9.83
CA ARG A 270 0.85 -0.63 9.85
C ARG A 270 -0.52 -0.81 10.51
N ARG A 271 -1.40 -1.59 9.86
CA ARG A 271 -2.71 -1.93 10.45
C ARG A 271 -2.49 -2.71 11.75
N GLU A 272 -3.43 -2.59 12.67
CA GLU A 272 -3.40 -3.36 13.92
C GLU A 272 -3.15 -4.85 13.64
N LEU A 273 -2.20 -5.40 14.36
CA LEU A 273 -1.81 -6.81 14.23
C LEU A 273 -2.74 -7.66 15.10
N PRO A 274 -2.99 -8.93 14.72
CA PRO A 274 -3.47 -9.91 15.67
C PRO A 274 -2.58 -9.87 16.92
N THR A 275 -3.20 -9.80 18.09
CA THR A 275 -2.47 -9.73 19.35
C THR A 275 -1.63 -11.00 19.54
N THR A 276 -0.53 -10.88 20.26
CA THR A 276 0.31 -12.04 20.59
C THR A 276 0.49 -12.14 22.10
N PRO A 277 -0.55 -12.53 22.86
CA PRO A 277 -0.62 -12.28 24.31
C PRO A 277 0.48 -12.97 25.14
N GLN A 278 1.11 -14.01 24.60
CA GLN A 278 2.22 -14.72 25.23
C GLN A 278 3.52 -13.90 25.26
N TRP A 279 3.62 -12.86 24.43
CA TRP A 279 4.81 -12.00 24.35
C TRP A 279 4.42 -10.53 24.49
N GLY A 280 5.43 -9.71 24.76
CA GLY A 280 5.32 -8.27 24.57
C GLY A 280 5.34 -7.89 23.07
N PRO A 281 5.64 -6.63 22.75
CA PRO A 281 5.83 -6.19 21.37
C PRO A 281 6.87 -7.06 20.65
N LEU A 282 6.48 -7.62 19.50
CA LEU A 282 7.39 -8.38 18.64
C LEU A 282 8.02 -7.46 17.60
N GLU A 283 9.32 -7.60 17.42
CA GLU A 283 10.08 -6.87 16.40
C GLU A 283 10.06 -7.63 15.06
N TYR A 284 10.04 -6.87 13.97
CA TYR A 284 10.10 -7.41 12.62
C TYR A 284 11.50 -7.18 12.05
N ASN A 285 12.17 -8.26 11.64
CA ASN A 285 13.44 -8.17 10.95
C ASN A 285 13.21 -7.87 9.46
N GLN A 286 13.55 -6.66 9.04
CA GLN A 286 13.28 -6.15 7.69
C GLN A 286 14.13 -6.83 6.60
N GLN A 287 15.21 -7.53 6.97
CA GLN A 287 16.11 -8.20 6.02
C GLN A 287 15.68 -9.62 5.73
N ASN A 288 15.07 -10.32 6.69
CA ASN A 288 14.73 -11.73 6.55
C ASN A 288 13.25 -12.05 6.79
N GLY A 289 12.46 -11.09 7.22
CA GLY A 289 11.03 -11.19 7.31
C GLY A 289 10.50 -11.87 8.58
N ILE A 290 11.38 -12.27 9.49
CA ILE A 290 11.04 -13.02 10.70
C ILE A 290 10.52 -12.06 11.79
N ILE A 291 9.45 -12.47 12.46
CA ILE A 291 8.87 -11.80 13.64
C ILE A 291 9.09 -12.67 14.89
N ALA A 292 8.81 -13.97 14.77
CA ALA A 292 9.01 -14.97 15.83
C ALA A 292 9.20 -16.36 15.18
N PRO A 293 9.52 -17.44 15.93
CA PRO A 293 9.62 -18.79 15.38
C PRO A 293 8.37 -19.18 14.55
N GLY A 294 8.55 -19.43 13.26
CA GLY A 294 7.46 -19.73 12.32
C GLY A 294 6.45 -18.59 12.08
N LEU A 295 6.73 -17.36 12.53
CA LEU A 295 5.89 -16.17 12.28
C LEU A 295 6.67 -15.15 11.44
N PHE A 296 6.10 -14.80 10.31
CA PHE A 296 6.74 -13.95 9.30
C PHE A 296 5.86 -12.77 8.92
N GLY A 297 6.48 -11.70 8.41
CA GLY A 297 5.81 -10.50 7.91
C GLY A 297 6.10 -10.26 6.43
N LEU A 298 5.10 -9.78 5.69
CA LEU A 298 5.22 -9.36 4.30
C LEU A 298 4.33 -8.15 3.97
N GLY A 299 4.75 -7.38 2.96
CA GLY A 299 3.93 -6.31 2.36
C GLY A 299 4.12 -4.95 3.01
N ILE A 300 3.21 -4.01 2.77
CA ILE A 300 3.31 -2.64 3.32
C ILE A 300 3.37 -2.60 4.86
N ALA A 301 2.79 -3.60 5.53
CA ALA A 301 2.87 -3.77 6.99
C ALA A 301 4.28 -4.15 7.47
N PHE A 302 5.04 -4.83 6.61
CA PHE A 302 6.31 -5.45 6.89
C PHE A 302 7.20 -5.33 5.64
N PRO A 303 7.58 -4.10 5.25
CA PRO A 303 8.33 -3.89 4.02
C PRO A 303 9.79 -4.30 4.20
N GLU A 304 10.42 -4.73 3.11
CA GLU A 304 11.88 -4.81 3.06
C GLU A 304 12.48 -3.41 3.22
N TYR A 305 13.62 -3.31 3.88
CA TYR A 305 14.47 -2.12 3.84
C TYR A 305 15.70 -2.42 3.00
N ALA A 306 15.93 -1.61 1.97
CA ALA A 306 17.06 -1.76 1.07
C ALA A 306 17.76 -0.42 0.86
N GLU A 307 19.07 -0.48 0.63
CA GLU A 307 19.90 0.66 0.26
C GLU A 307 20.12 0.69 -1.24
N ASP A 308 20.05 1.89 -1.81
CA ASP A 308 20.43 2.11 -3.20
C ASP A 308 21.97 2.20 -3.37
N PRO A 309 22.49 2.23 -4.61
CA PRO A 309 23.94 2.32 -4.85
C PRO A 309 24.65 3.55 -4.26
N TYR A 310 23.93 4.59 -3.83
CA TYR A 310 24.51 5.74 -3.11
C TYR A 310 24.40 5.61 -1.59
N GLY A 311 23.95 4.47 -1.07
CA GLY A 311 23.76 4.22 0.36
C GLY A 311 22.51 4.87 0.92
N TYR A 312 21.57 5.31 0.07
CA TYR A 312 20.31 5.88 0.54
C TYR A 312 19.28 4.78 0.74
N GLY A 313 18.91 4.53 1.99
CA GLY A 313 17.99 3.47 2.37
C GLY A 313 16.51 3.86 2.34
N GLN A 314 15.68 2.94 1.86
CA GLN A 314 14.23 3.12 1.70
C GLN A 314 13.48 1.83 2.03
N HIS A 315 12.26 2.00 2.57
CA HIS A 315 11.30 0.89 2.66
C HIS A 315 10.68 0.63 1.29
N ARG A 316 10.80 -0.61 0.82
CA ARG A 316 10.35 -1.03 -0.51
C ARG A 316 8.86 -1.40 -0.46
N VAL A 317 8.02 -0.53 -1.01
CA VAL A 317 6.55 -0.70 -1.03
C VAL A 317 6.04 -0.68 -2.46
N GLY A 318 5.61 -1.85 -2.94
CA GLY A 318 5.06 -2.01 -4.28
C GLY A 318 4.89 -3.48 -4.62
N LEU A 319 3.98 -3.79 -5.55
CA LEU A 319 3.61 -5.17 -5.88
C LEU A 319 4.83 -6.02 -6.24
N LYS A 320 5.60 -5.59 -7.26
CA LYS A 320 6.83 -6.28 -7.66
C LYS A 320 7.81 -6.40 -6.51
N LYS A 321 7.98 -5.36 -5.69
CA LYS A 321 8.90 -5.36 -4.54
C LYS A 321 8.49 -6.40 -3.50
N PHE A 322 7.19 -6.58 -3.22
CA PHE A 322 6.72 -7.64 -2.35
C PHE A 322 7.03 -9.03 -2.91
N MET A 323 6.90 -9.22 -4.23
CA MET A 323 7.24 -10.48 -4.90
C MET A 323 8.75 -10.74 -4.87
N ASP A 324 9.57 -9.73 -5.18
CA ASP A 324 11.04 -9.81 -5.15
C ASP A 324 11.52 -10.18 -3.74
N TYR A 325 11.03 -9.47 -2.72
CA TYR A 325 11.38 -9.72 -1.33
C TYR A 325 10.94 -11.11 -0.89
N LEU A 326 9.70 -11.49 -1.17
CA LEU A 326 9.20 -12.83 -0.89
C LEU A 326 10.07 -13.92 -1.54
N ASN A 327 10.47 -13.73 -2.79
CA ASN A 327 11.35 -14.68 -3.48
C ASN A 327 12.72 -14.84 -2.80
N SER A 328 13.26 -13.78 -2.19
CA SER A 328 14.55 -13.85 -1.48
C SER A 328 14.42 -14.55 -0.12
N VAL A 329 13.34 -14.30 0.62
CA VAL A 329 13.20 -14.79 2.02
C VAL A 329 12.44 -16.11 2.15
N LEU A 330 11.58 -16.47 1.20
CA LEU A 330 10.76 -17.68 1.30
C LEU A 330 11.57 -18.99 1.47
N PRO A 331 12.72 -19.19 0.79
CA PRO A 331 13.56 -20.37 1.03
C PRO A 331 13.97 -20.51 2.51
N LEU A 332 14.33 -19.40 3.16
CA LEU A 332 14.64 -19.38 4.59
C LEU A 332 13.41 -19.72 5.45
N TRP A 333 12.24 -19.15 5.14
CA TRP A 333 11.01 -19.38 5.91
C TRP A 333 10.56 -20.85 5.89
N THR A 334 10.86 -21.59 4.82
CA THR A 334 10.49 -23.02 4.72
C THR A 334 11.32 -23.95 5.62
N VAL A 335 12.52 -23.49 6.04
CA VAL A 335 13.42 -24.23 6.94
C VAL A 335 13.43 -23.67 8.37
N TYR A 336 13.01 -22.42 8.57
CA TYR A 336 12.86 -21.79 9.88
C TYR A 336 11.50 -22.14 10.49
N ARG A 337 11.48 -23.03 11.49
CA ARG A 337 10.26 -23.60 12.09
C ARG A 337 10.19 -23.35 13.59
N THR A 338 8.98 -23.43 14.16
CA THR A 338 8.67 -23.43 15.60
C THR A 338 9.28 -24.58 16.37
#